data_AF-A0A1V6R5R0-F1
#
_entry.id   AF-A0A1V6R5R0-F1
#
_cell.length_a   1.000
_cell.length_b   1.000
_cell.length_c   1.000
_cell.angle_alpha   90.00
_cell.angle_beta   90.00
_cell.angle_gamma   90.00
#
_symmetry.space_group_name_H-M   'P 1'
#
loop_
_entity.id
_entity.type
_entity.pdbx_description
1 polymer ?
#
loop_
_entity_poly.entity_id
_entity_poly.type
_entity_poly.pdbx_seq_one_letter_code
_entity_poly.pdbx_strand_id
1 'polypeptide(L)'
;MSYGTGSGIHRPPHTITSLRRWSIVNKELPAVSQIRAIHVYDFDNTLFLSPLPNPQLWHGSSIGFLQTNDSFATGGWWHDPNILAATGKGIEIEEPRKWEGWWNEQILSLVRNSMEQKDALTVLLTGRSEAGFSEIIKRMVASQSLEFDLIGLKPEVGPNGQRFATTMNFKQNFLEDLVFTYEQAAEIRVYEDRVRHVKGFRDFFEGLNRDLQSGPSTERMPILAEVIQVTEGCTYLDPVTETAEVQRMVNAHNLTLRNPALNITKSRCGRMYIKRVVFYTGYLVSPDVSNSMTQNLLAPLLPPGLAESNDLKYMANSILITPRPAPRSILDKVGGMGKKLKWQVTGTGNLENKIWAARVAPIPATEAYHTENPLPIVVLAVRKGARLIDAGKIQNWHPIPADRAMTFETVVGEKVVLRVEDTGEHRQGEQPLNRSHKRRFQQDDENVVWPPSQNTGFEGPSHGRGNYSSQRGGGDGRHQYDDSPRGRGAHRGRGRGSGRGRGNNTRGRGRGRGRGEYYQYRSLDDHSNGHDGAYDGKSGQNGGGGGRGGYSMDY
;
A
#
# COMPACT_ATOMS: atom_id res chain seq x y z
N MET A 1 10.06 -44.35 -43.47
CA MET A 1 10.80 -43.39 -42.62
C MET A 1 10.02 -42.09 -42.58
N SER A 2 9.82 -41.49 -41.41
CA SER A 2 9.32 -40.12 -41.27
C SER A 2 9.85 -39.57 -39.95
N TYR A 3 10.57 -38.45 -39.98
CA TYR A 3 11.16 -37.84 -38.80
C TYR A 3 10.25 -36.71 -38.30
N GLY A 4 9.46 -36.98 -37.26
CA GLY A 4 8.74 -35.95 -36.53
C GLY A 4 9.66 -35.32 -35.48
N THR A 5 10.21 -34.14 -35.75
CA THR A 5 11.13 -33.44 -34.85
C THR A 5 10.38 -32.82 -33.67
N GLY A 6 10.17 -33.60 -32.61
CA GLY A 6 9.70 -33.09 -31.33
C GLY A 6 10.75 -32.22 -30.66
N SER A 7 10.66 -30.90 -30.85
CA SER A 7 11.52 -29.92 -30.17
C SER A 7 11.13 -29.76 -28.71
N GLY A 8 11.39 -30.80 -27.91
CA GLY A 8 11.26 -30.75 -26.46
C GLY A 8 12.19 -29.67 -25.90
N ILE A 9 11.61 -28.62 -25.31
CA ILE A 9 12.39 -27.66 -24.53
C ILE A 9 12.83 -28.39 -23.26
N HIS A 10 14.00 -29.01 -23.32
CA HIS A 10 14.65 -29.56 -22.14
C HIS A 10 14.87 -28.44 -21.13
N ARG A 11 14.05 -28.42 -20.07
CA ARG A 11 14.41 -27.71 -18.85
C ARG A 11 15.78 -28.22 -18.40
N PRO A 12 16.75 -27.34 -18.09
CA PRO A 12 18.05 -27.79 -17.59
C PRO A 12 17.87 -28.55 -16.28
N PRO A 13 18.71 -29.56 -16.00
CA PRO A 13 18.53 -30.40 -14.83
C PRO A 13 18.67 -29.59 -13.54
N HIS A 14 17.77 -29.85 -12.60
CA HIS A 14 17.84 -29.34 -11.23
C HIS A 14 19.05 -30.00 -10.55
N THR A 15 20.10 -29.22 -10.27
CA THR A 15 21.34 -29.72 -9.67
C THR A 15 21.91 -28.66 -8.74
N ILE A 16 22.75 -29.07 -7.79
CA ILE A 16 23.50 -28.15 -6.92
C ILE A 16 24.26 -27.09 -7.73
N THR A 17 24.85 -27.46 -8.87
CA THR A 17 25.57 -26.55 -9.77
C THR A 17 24.65 -25.56 -10.49
N SER A 18 23.42 -25.97 -10.83
CA SER A 18 22.37 -25.07 -11.35
C SER A 18 21.92 -24.11 -10.25
N LEU A 19 21.65 -24.63 -9.04
CA LEU A 19 21.10 -23.88 -7.91
C LEU A 19 22.07 -22.80 -7.38
N ARG A 20 23.38 -23.07 -7.36
CA ARG A 20 24.41 -22.06 -6.97
C ARG A 20 24.33 -20.77 -7.80
N ARG A 21 23.85 -20.81 -9.04
CA ARG A 21 23.72 -19.63 -9.92
C ARG A 21 22.65 -18.62 -9.48
N TRP A 22 21.75 -19.00 -8.57
CA TRP A 22 20.79 -18.08 -7.96
C TRP A 22 21.37 -17.31 -6.76
N SER A 23 22.56 -17.68 -6.28
CA SER A 23 23.09 -17.19 -5.02
C SER A 23 24.14 -16.10 -5.21
N ILE A 24 24.00 -15.00 -4.47
CA ILE A 24 25.04 -13.96 -4.43
C ILE A 24 26.24 -14.36 -3.56
N VAL A 25 26.12 -15.44 -2.77
CA VAL A 25 27.19 -16.00 -1.92
C VAL A 25 27.77 -17.28 -2.54
N ASN A 26 29.09 -17.33 -2.69
CA ASN A 26 29.82 -18.48 -3.20
C ASN A 26 30.17 -19.47 -2.08
N LYS A 27 29.13 -19.97 -1.37
CA LYS A 27 29.27 -21.00 -0.33
C LYS A 27 29.13 -22.38 -0.95
N GLU A 28 29.84 -23.38 -0.41
CA GLU A 28 29.66 -24.75 -0.86
C GLU A 28 28.34 -25.31 -0.32
N LEU A 29 27.36 -25.48 -1.22
CA LEU A 29 26.05 -26.03 -0.85
C LEU A 29 26.13 -27.51 -0.42
N PRO A 30 25.42 -27.92 0.65
CA PRO A 30 25.35 -29.31 1.11
C PRO A 30 24.86 -30.30 0.04
N ALA A 31 25.26 -31.57 0.20
CA ALA A 31 24.84 -32.66 -0.69
C ALA A 31 23.32 -32.94 -0.58
N VAL A 32 22.69 -33.36 -1.70
CA VAL A 32 21.25 -33.62 -1.77
C VAL A 32 20.78 -34.63 -0.70
N SER A 33 21.59 -35.65 -0.42
CA SER A 33 21.30 -36.70 0.57
C SER A 33 21.41 -36.24 2.04
N GLN A 34 22.04 -35.09 2.31
CA GLN A 34 22.16 -34.55 3.65
C GLN A 34 20.89 -33.79 4.09
N ILE A 35 20.20 -33.13 3.15
CA ILE A 35 19.13 -32.19 3.45
C ILE A 35 17.76 -32.91 3.58
N ARG A 36 17.07 -32.61 4.68
CA ARG A 36 15.74 -33.11 5.05
C ARG A 36 14.72 -31.99 5.24
N ALA A 37 15.16 -30.77 5.58
CA ALA A 37 14.32 -29.58 5.72
C ALA A 37 14.87 -28.40 4.90
N ILE A 38 14.00 -27.49 4.49
CA ILE A 38 14.37 -26.24 3.81
C ILE A 38 13.73 -25.08 4.57
N HIS A 39 14.51 -24.10 5.03
CA HIS A 39 14.01 -22.91 5.72
C HIS A 39 14.34 -21.65 4.91
N VAL A 40 13.31 -20.99 4.38
CA VAL A 40 13.41 -19.80 3.53
C VAL A 40 12.85 -18.59 4.25
N TYR A 41 13.66 -17.55 4.35
CA TYR A 41 13.31 -16.28 4.99
C TYR A 41 13.27 -15.17 3.94
N ASP A 42 12.19 -14.39 3.88
CA ASP A 42 12.24 -13.11 3.16
C ASP A 42 13.07 -12.08 3.93
N PHE A 43 13.73 -11.17 3.20
CA PHE A 43 14.50 -10.09 3.82
C PHE A 43 13.60 -8.95 4.31
N ASP A 44 12.98 -8.21 3.38
CA ASP A 44 12.29 -6.95 3.64
C ASP A 44 11.00 -7.14 4.46
N ASN A 45 10.93 -6.46 5.61
CA ASN A 45 9.84 -6.47 6.61
C ASN A 45 9.56 -7.84 7.25
N THR A 46 10.37 -8.84 6.94
CA THR A 46 10.28 -10.22 7.47
C THR A 46 11.44 -10.49 8.44
N LEU A 47 12.68 -10.60 7.93
CA LEU A 47 13.90 -10.71 8.74
C LEU A 47 14.46 -9.34 9.15
N PHE A 48 14.47 -8.38 8.23
CA PHE A 48 14.98 -7.03 8.43
C PHE A 48 13.86 -6.01 8.29
N LEU A 49 13.78 -5.04 9.20
CA LEU A 49 12.75 -4.00 9.26
C LEU A 49 13.09 -2.85 8.29
N SER A 50 13.11 -3.16 6.99
CA SER A 50 13.40 -2.18 5.94
C SER A 50 12.51 -0.94 6.04
N PRO A 51 13.07 0.28 6.07
CA PRO A 51 12.30 1.49 6.33
C PRO A 51 11.20 1.70 5.28
N LEU A 52 10.02 2.10 5.74
CA LEU A 52 8.89 2.53 4.90
C LEU A 52 8.90 4.07 4.73
N PRO A 53 8.28 4.63 3.67
CA PRO A 53 8.12 6.08 3.55
C PRO A 53 7.18 6.61 4.64
N ASN A 54 7.64 7.58 5.42
CA ASN A 54 7.00 8.03 6.65
C ASN A 54 5.68 8.78 6.40
N PRO A 55 4.51 8.27 6.89
CA PRO A 55 3.20 8.88 6.65
C PRO A 55 2.92 10.13 7.48
N GLN A 56 3.81 10.50 8.41
CA GLN A 56 3.76 11.81 9.08
C GLN A 56 4.53 12.90 8.31
N LEU A 57 5.52 12.48 7.51
CA LEU A 57 6.33 13.35 6.65
C LEU A 57 5.69 13.53 5.27
N TRP A 58 5.33 12.44 4.58
CA TRP A 58 4.80 12.48 3.21
C TRP A 58 3.29 12.45 3.14
N HIS A 59 2.74 13.16 2.16
CA HIS A 59 1.35 13.01 1.75
C HIS A 59 1.10 11.61 1.17
N GLY A 60 -0.05 10.99 1.45
CA GLY A 60 -0.36 9.62 1.03
C GLY A 60 -0.25 9.33 -0.48
N SER A 61 -0.48 10.34 -1.34
CA SER A 61 -0.24 10.21 -2.78
C SER A 61 1.24 10.06 -3.14
N SER A 62 2.13 10.68 -2.38
CA SER A 62 3.58 10.60 -2.58
C SER A 62 4.19 9.33 -1.96
N ILE A 63 3.60 8.75 -0.91
CA ILE A 63 4.00 7.42 -0.40
C ILE A 63 3.88 6.37 -1.52
N GLY A 64 2.72 6.31 -2.17
CA GLY A 64 2.49 5.37 -3.28
C GLY A 64 3.38 5.66 -4.50
N PHE A 65 3.68 6.92 -4.78
CA PHE A 65 4.60 7.33 -5.85
C PHE A 65 6.06 6.93 -5.54
N LEU A 66 6.52 7.13 -4.31
CA LEU A 66 7.86 6.73 -3.85
C LEU A 66 8.08 5.23 -3.99
N GLN A 67 7.09 4.40 -3.62
CA GLN A 67 7.20 2.95 -3.71
C GLN A 67 7.16 2.40 -5.16
N THR A 68 6.66 3.17 -6.12
CA THR A 68 6.46 2.75 -7.51
C THR A 68 7.78 2.76 -8.30
N ASN A 69 8.08 1.70 -9.04
CA ASN A 69 9.32 1.55 -9.80
C ASN A 69 9.53 2.65 -10.86
N ASP A 70 8.59 2.81 -11.80
CA ASP A 70 8.69 3.74 -12.94
C ASP A 70 8.37 5.21 -12.60
N SER A 71 8.09 5.52 -11.34
CA SER A 71 7.87 6.90 -10.88
C SER A 71 9.16 7.73 -10.81
N PHE A 72 10.33 7.07 -10.73
CA PHE A 72 11.63 7.71 -10.88
C PHE A 72 12.45 7.04 -11.98
N ALA A 73 13.22 7.82 -12.75
CA ALA A 73 14.06 7.35 -13.86
C ALA A 73 15.13 6.31 -13.43
N THR A 74 15.52 6.34 -12.15
CA THR A 74 16.50 5.46 -11.49
C THR A 74 15.87 4.38 -10.60
N GLY A 75 14.53 4.25 -10.58
CA GLY A 75 13.81 3.35 -9.69
C GLY A 75 13.26 4.03 -8.43
N GLY A 76 12.14 3.51 -7.93
CA GLY A 76 11.53 3.95 -6.67
C GLY A 76 12.22 3.42 -5.41
N TRP A 77 11.64 3.71 -4.25
CA TRP A 77 12.10 3.39 -2.88
C TRP A 77 12.67 1.98 -2.68
N TRP A 78 12.00 0.97 -3.26
CA TRP A 78 12.43 -0.43 -3.15
C TRP A 78 13.61 -0.81 -4.07
N HIS A 79 13.92 0.05 -5.03
CA HIS A 79 14.89 -0.18 -6.11
C HIS A 79 16.18 0.64 -5.91
N ASP A 80 16.16 1.66 -5.06
CA ASP A 80 17.33 2.49 -4.73
C ASP A 80 18.04 1.93 -3.48
N PRO A 81 19.28 1.41 -3.58
CA PRO A 81 19.99 0.83 -2.44
C PRO A 81 20.45 1.87 -1.40
N ASN A 82 20.49 3.17 -1.72
CA ASN A 82 20.83 4.22 -0.76
C ASN A 82 19.75 4.36 0.34
N ILE A 83 18.49 4.05 0.05
CA ILE A 83 17.40 4.01 1.04
C ILE A 83 17.68 2.94 2.11
N LEU A 84 18.21 1.79 1.73
CA LEU A 84 18.61 0.74 2.67
C LEU A 84 19.93 1.11 3.38
N ALA A 85 20.87 1.74 2.68
CA ALA A 85 22.13 2.21 3.27
C ALA A 85 21.96 3.34 4.29
N ALA A 86 20.90 4.15 4.15
CA ALA A 86 20.52 5.24 5.04
C ALA A 86 19.79 4.78 6.33
N THR A 87 19.52 3.47 6.47
CA THR A 87 18.84 2.91 7.65
C THR A 87 19.55 3.27 8.96
N GLY A 88 18.78 3.57 10.01
CA GLY A 88 19.31 4.08 11.28
C GLY A 88 20.02 5.43 11.10
N LYS A 89 21.30 5.48 11.47
CA LYS A 89 22.22 6.62 11.26
C LYS A 89 23.09 6.48 10.00
N GLY A 90 22.78 5.50 9.13
CA GLY A 90 23.54 5.19 7.94
C GLY A 90 24.61 4.11 8.15
N ILE A 91 24.97 3.43 7.07
CA ILE A 91 25.80 2.21 7.05
C ILE A 91 27.10 2.30 7.86
N GLU A 92 27.84 3.40 7.79
CA GLU A 92 29.12 3.58 8.51
C GLU A 92 28.97 3.59 10.05
N ILE A 93 27.78 3.88 10.57
CA ILE A 93 27.47 3.89 12.01
C ILE A 93 26.71 2.63 12.42
N GLU A 94 25.83 2.12 11.56
CA GLU A 94 24.99 0.97 11.90
C GLU A 94 25.63 -0.39 11.61
N GLU A 95 26.58 -0.52 10.69
CA GLU A 95 27.28 -1.79 10.46
C GLU A 95 28.10 -2.25 11.69
N PRO A 96 28.91 -1.40 12.35
CA PRO A 96 29.55 -1.76 13.62
C PRO A 96 28.56 -2.08 14.74
N ARG A 97 27.35 -1.49 14.69
CA ARG A 97 26.23 -1.77 15.60
C ARG A 97 25.36 -2.94 15.16
N LYS A 98 25.71 -3.64 14.07
CA LYS A 98 24.95 -4.74 13.48
C LYS A 98 23.47 -4.39 13.18
N TRP A 99 23.17 -3.12 12.90
CA TRP A 99 21.80 -2.57 12.78
C TRP A 99 20.88 -2.96 13.97
N GLU A 100 21.38 -2.85 15.20
CA GLU A 100 20.62 -3.03 16.44
C GLU A 100 19.26 -2.30 16.41
N GLY A 101 18.18 -3.03 16.71
CA GLY A 101 16.80 -2.53 16.70
C GLY A 101 16.11 -2.54 15.32
N TRP A 102 16.80 -2.92 14.24
CA TRP A 102 16.23 -3.04 12.90
C TRP A 102 16.06 -4.50 12.42
N TRP A 103 16.37 -5.49 13.25
CA TRP A 103 16.10 -6.90 12.96
C TRP A 103 14.82 -7.35 13.65
N ASN A 104 14.12 -8.30 13.01
CA ASN A 104 13.05 -9.02 13.67
C ASN A 104 13.67 -10.14 14.54
N GLU A 105 13.94 -9.85 15.81
CA GLU A 105 14.65 -10.74 16.74
C GLU A 105 14.05 -12.17 16.84
N GLN A 106 12.74 -12.31 16.64
CA GLN A 106 12.07 -13.62 16.60
C GLN A 106 12.50 -14.42 15.36
N ILE A 107 12.50 -13.78 14.18
CA ILE A 107 12.93 -14.41 12.92
C ILE A 107 14.45 -14.60 12.91
N LEU A 108 15.23 -13.66 13.46
CA LEU A 108 16.68 -13.77 13.63
C LEU A 108 17.07 -14.99 14.48
N SER A 109 16.28 -15.28 15.52
CA SER A 109 16.44 -16.49 16.35
C SER A 109 16.13 -17.78 15.56
N LEU A 110 15.08 -17.78 14.73
CA LEU A 110 14.75 -18.92 13.87
C LEU A 110 15.82 -19.18 12.78
N VAL A 111 16.43 -18.13 12.22
CA VAL A 111 17.58 -18.27 11.30
C VAL A 111 18.76 -18.94 12.01
N ARG A 112 19.10 -18.51 13.23
CA ARG A 112 20.19 -19.11 14.02
C ARG A 112 19.94 -20.60 14.31
N ASN A 113 18.74 -20.95 14.76
CA ASN A 113 18.34 -22.35 14.98
C ASN A 113 18.48 -23.19 13.68
N SER A 114 18.16 -22.61 12.52
CA SER A 114 18.29 -23.27 11.22
C SER A 114 19.75 -23.49 10.80
N MET A 115 20.64 -22.54 11.10
CA MET A 115 22.10 -22.69 10.90
C MET A 115 22.72 -23.78 11.78
N GLU A 116 22.13 -24.04 12.95
CA GLU A 116 22.54 -25.15 13.83
C GLU A 116 22.07 -26.51 13.30
N GLN A 117 20.89 -26.60 12.68
CA GLN A 117 20.32 -27.82 12.13
C GLN A 117 21.07 -28.30 10.87
N LYS A 118 21.85 -29.38 10.98
CA LYS A 118 22.76 -29.85 9.91
C LYS A 118 22.10 -30.60 8.75
N ASP A 119 20.81 -30.90 8.84
CA ASP A 119 19.97 -31.41 7.75
C ASP A 119 18.97 -30.36 7.22
N ALA A 120 19.07 -29.09 7.65
CA ALA A 120 18.32 -27.99 7.06
C ALA A 120 19.18 -27.20 6.05
N LEU A 121 18.56 -26.78 4.95
CA LEU A 121 19.10 -25.75 4.07
C LEU A 121 18.56 -24.38 4.50
N THR A 122 19.42 -23.47 4.91
CA THR A 122 19.04 -22.14 5.42
C THR A 122 19.20 -21.07 4.36
N VAL A 123 18.10 -20.42 3.96
CA VAL A 123 18.02 -19.60 2.76
C VAL A 123 17.48 -18.20 3.07
N LEU A 124 18.17 -17.17 2.57
CA LEU A 124 17.64 -15.81 2.48
C LEU A 124 17.15 -15.57 1.05
N LEU A 125 15.97 -14.97 0.90
CA LEU A 125 15.35 -14.65 -0.38
C LEU A 125 14.84 -13.21 -0.34
N THR A 126 14.89 -12.48 -1.47
CA THR A 126 14.30 -11.13 -1.56
C THR A 126 13.99 -10.73 -3.00
N GLY A 127 12.97 -9.88 -3.17
CA GLY A 127 12.66 -9.24 -4.46
C GLY A 127 13.62 -8.09 -4.85
N ARG A 128 14.52 -7.67 -3.96
CA ARG A 128 15.56 -6.65 -4.25
C ARG A 128 16.45 -7.11 -5.41
N SER A 129 16.89 -6.17 -6.24
CA SER A 129 17.69 -6.47 -7.43
C SER A 129 19.14 -6.83 -7.09
N GLU A 130 19.64 -7.90 -7.70
CA GLU A 130 21.01 -8.40 -7.49
C GLU A 130 22.05 -7.30 -7.72
N ALA A 131 22.00 -6.63 -8.87
CA ALA A 131 22.94 -5.61 -9.30
C ALA A 131 22.96 -4.34 -8.41
N GLY A 132 21.92 -4.10 -7.62
CA GLY A 132 21.83 -2.93 -6.72
C GLY A 132 22.10 -3.27 -5.25
N PHE A 133 21.70 -4.45 -4.79
CA PHE A 133 21.59 -4.75 -3.35
C PHE A 133 22.56 -5.84 -2.85
N SER A 134 23.28 -6.54 -3.72
CA SER A 134 24.14 -7.67 -3.32
C SER A 134 25.15 -7.32 -2.23
N GLU A 135 25.84 -6.19 -2.37
CA GLU A 135 26.92 -5.80 -1.44
C GLU A 135 26.38 -5.39 -0.07
N ILE A 136 25.35 -4.54 -0.04
CA ILE A 136 24.74 -4.10 1.22
C ILE A 136 24.07 -5.26 1.97
N ILE A 137 23.35 -6.17 1.28
CA ILE A 137 22.72 -7.32 1.95
C ILE A 137 23.78 -8.26 2.54
N LYS A 138 24.90 -8.50 1.83
CA LYS A 138 26.05 -9.26 2.37
C LYS A 138 26.61 -8.63 3.65
N ARG A 139 26.90 -7.33 3.63
CA ARG A 139 27.39 -6.57 4.79
C ARG A 139 26.43 -6.66 5.98
N MET A 140 25.13 -6.50 5.73
CA MET A 140 24.09 -6.61 6.76
C MET A 140 24.04 -7.99 7.42
N VAL A 141 23.96 -9.08 6.64
CA VAL A 141 23.89 -10.44 7.22
C VAL A 141 25.20 -10.86 7.89
N ALA A 142 26.35 -10.44 7.36
CA ALA A 142 27.66 -10.70 7.94
C ALA A 142 27.83 -9.99 9.30
N SER A 143 27.30 -8.77 9.46
CA SER A 143 27.32 -8.06 10.75
C SER A 143 26.61 -8.85 11.86
N GLN A 144 25.48 -9.50 11.56
CA GLN A 144 24.74 -10.38 12.48
C GLN A 144 25.28 -11.82 12.55
N SER A 145 26.36 -12.12 11.81
CA SER A 145 27.00 -13.43 11.73
C SER A 145 26.06 -14.54 11.21
N LEU A 146 25.25 -14.23 10.19
CA LEU A 146 24.28 -15.15 9.59
C LEU A 146 24.86 -15.80 8.33
N GLU A 147 25.17 -17.10 8.41
CA GLU A 147 25.87 -17.86 7.36
C GLU A 147 24.90 -18.69 6.49
N PHE A 148 23.96 -18.01 5.84
CA PHE A 148 23.02 -18.63 4.88
C PHE A 148 23.73 -19.51 3.83
N ASP A 149 23.11 -20.63 3.46
CA ASP A 149 23.56 -21.50 2.37
C ASP A 149 23.33 -20.85 1.01
N LEU A 150 22.19 -20.18 0.86
CA LEU A 150 21.79 -19.43 -0.32
C LEU A 150 21.30 -18.04 0.07
N ILE A 151 21.73 -17.03 -0.68
CA ILE A 151 21.14 -15.68 -0.64
C ILE A 151 20.67 -15.32 -2.04
N GLY A 152 19.36 -15.47 -2.27
CA GLY A 152 18.71 -15.22 -3.55
C GLY A 152 18.16 -13.79 -3.65
N LEU A 153 18.73 -12.98 -4.55
CA LEU A 153 18.20 -11.69 -4.98
C LEU A 153 17.55 -11.85 -6.36
N LYS A 154 16.70 -10.90 -6.78
CA LYS A 154 16.08 -10.89 -8.11
C LYS A 154 17.12 -10.50 -9.18
N PRO A 155 17.54 -11.42 -10.08
CA PRO A 155 18.49 -11.09 -11.13
C PRO A 155 17.79 -10.37 -12.31
N GLU A 156 18.54 -9.73 -13.20
CA GLU A 156 17.96 -9.18 -14.44
C GLU A 156 17.52 -10.32 -15.40
N VAL A 157 18.30 -11.40 -15.42
CA VAL A 157 18.09 -12.63 -16.18
C VAL A 157 18.43 -13.81 -15.28
N GLY A 158 17.50 -14.75 -15.11
CA GLY A 158 17.70 -15.93 -14.27
C GLY A 158 18.67 -16.95 -14.88
N PRO A 159 19.09 -17.98 -14.10
CA PRO A 159 20.13 -18.94 -14.50
C PRO A 159 19.89 -19.73 -15.79
N ASN A 160 18.64 -19.72 -16.29
CA ASN A 160 18.17 -20.45 -17.46
C ASN A 160 17.78 -19.48 -18.61
N GLY A 161 18.20 -18.21 -18.54
CA GLY A 161 17.91 -17.17 -19.54
C GLY A 161 16.55 -16.48 -19.40
N GLN A 162 15.77 -16.81 -18.36
CA GLN A 162 14.42 -16.28 -18.16
C GLN A 162 14.40 -14.87 -17.57
N ARG A 163 13.41 -14.04 -17.93
CA ARG A 163 13.18 -12.70 -17.34
C ARG A 163 11.91 -12.72 -16.49
N PHE A 164 11.95 -12.12 -15.29
CA PHE A 164 10.84 -12.17 -14.33
C PHE A 164 9.99 -10.91 -14.38
N ALA A 165 8.72 -11.06 -14.78
CA ALA A 165 7.75 -9.97 -14.81
C ALA A 165 7.34 -9.47 -13.41
N THR A 166 7.45 -10.31 -12.38
CA THR A 166 7.14 -9.97 -10.98
C THR A 166 8.09 -10.66 -10.01
N THR A 167 8.22 -10.10 -8.79
CA THR A 167 8.89 -10.72 -7.64
C THR A 167 8.26 -12.07 -7.27
N MET A 168 6.95 -12.23 -7.43
CA MET A 168 6.27 -13.52 -7.16
C MET A 168 6.75 -14.61 -8.13
N ASN A 169 6.76 -14.32 -9.44
CA ASN A 169 7.23 -15.27 -10.45
C ASN A 169 8.70 -15.65 -10.22
N PHE A 170 9.54 -14.66 -9.88
CA PHE A 170 10.94 -14.88 -9.47
C PHE A 170 11.04 -15.84 -8.27
N LYS A 171 10.38 -15.52 -7.15
CA LYS A 171 10.43 -16.33 -5.93
C LYS A 171 9.89 -17.75 -6.17
N GLN A 172 8.80 -17.91 -6.93
CA GLN A 172 8.26 -19.22 -7.31
C GLN A 172 9.25 -20.05 -8.15
N ASN A 173 9.91 -19.46 -9.15
CA ASN A 173 10.92 -20.16 -9.96
C ASN A 173 12.14 -20.59 -9.12
N PHE A 174 12.59 -19.74 -8.19
CA PHE A 174 13.65 -20.08 -7.25
C PHE A 174 13.25 -21.23 -6.31
N LEU A 175 12.04 -21.18 -5.75
CA LEU A 175 11.50 -22.24 -4.89
C LEU A 175 11.28 -23.56 -5.64
N GLU A 176 10.88 -23.51 -6.92
CA GLU A 176 10.77 -24.66 -7.82
C GLU A 176 12.14 -25.34 -8.01
N ASP A 177 13.15 -24.60 -8.47
CA ASP A 177 14.52 -25.12 -8.66
C ASP A 177 15.10 -25.70 -7.36
N LEU A 178 14.78 -25.11 -6.22
CA LEU A 178 15.28 -25.54 -4.92
C LEU A 178 14.59 -26.82 -4.42
N VAL A 179 13.26 -26.93 -4.51
CA VAL A 179 12.49 -28.12 -4.10
C VAL A 179 12.77 -29.34 -4.99
N PHE A 180 13.10 -29.14 -6.27
CA PHE A 180 13.56 -30.21 -7.16
C PHE A 180 15.05 -30.53 -7.01
N THR A 181 15.93 -29.56 -6.68
CA THR A 181 17.35 -29.85 -6.43
C THR A 181 17.55 -30.62 -5.11
N TYR A 182 16.81 -30.26 -4.06
CA TYR A 182 16.81 -30.96 -2.77
C TYR A 182 15.64 -31.94 -2.67
N GLU A 183 15.65 -32.92 -3.58
CA GLU A 183 14.57 -33.91 -3.75
C GLU A 183 14.28 -34.76 -2.51
N GLN A 184 15.26 -34.87 -1.60
CA GLN A 184 15.19 -35.66 -0.38
C GLN A 184 14.67 -34.88 0.85
N ALA A 185 14.39 -33.58 0.70
CA ALA A 185 13.77 -32.76 1.73
C ALA A 185 12.29 -33.14 1.92
N ALA A 186 11.90 -33.50 3.14
CA ALA A 186 10.50 -33.82 3.47
C ALA A 186 9.64 -32.55 3.59
N GLU A 187 10.23 -31.43 4.02
CA GLU A 187 9.51 -30.20 4.35
C GLU A 187 10.20 -28.92 3.87
N ILE A 188 9.40 -27.87 3.66
CA ILE A 188 9.84 -26.50 3.43
C ILE A 188 9.05 -25.51 4.29
N ARG A 189 9.74 -24.59 4.95
CA ARG A 189 9.17 -23.45 5.66
C ARG A 189 9.50 -22.16 4.92
N VAL A 190 8.50 -21.35 4.64
CA VAL A 190 8.66 -20.03 4.01
C VAL A 190 8.10 -18.95 4.94
N TYR A 191 8.96 -18.07 5.43
CA TYR A 191 8.61 -16.90 6.24
C TYR A 191 8.52 -15.66 5.34
N GLU A 192 7.37 -14.98 5.35
CA GLU A 192 7.06 -13.84 4.47
C GLU A 192 5.99 -12.95 5.12
N ASP A 193 6.16 -11.63 5.09
CA ASP A 193 5.25 -10.64 5.66
C ASP A 193 3.99 -10.40 4.80
N ARG A 194 4.16 -10.38 3.47
CA ARG A 194 3.11 -9.91 2.55
C ARG A 194 2.04 -10.99 2.39
N VAL A 195 0.86 -10.74 2.94
CA VAL A 195 -0.36 -11.58 2.81
C VAL A 195 -0.61 -12.09 1.38
N ARG A 196 -0.34 -11.25 0.36
CA ARG A 196 -0.45 -11.63 -1.06
C ARG A 196 0.55 -12.72 -1.45
N HIS A 197 1.81 -12.58 -1.05
CA HIS A 197 2.85 -13.55 -1.33
C HIS A 197 2.63 -14.84 -0.53
N VAL A 198 2.24 -14.75 0.76
CA VAL A 198 1.86 -15.90 1.59
C VAL A 198 0.78 -16.74 0.91
N LYS A 199 -0.26 -16.11 0.34
CA LYS A 199 -1.25 -16.83 -0.48
C LYS A 199 -0.61 -17.43 -1.74
N GLY A 200 0.14 -16.63 -2.50
CA GLY A 200 0.78 -17.05 -3.76
C GLY A 200 1.76 -18.22 -3.62
N PHE A 201 2.40 -18.39 -2.46
CA PHE A 201 3.23 -19.57 -2.17
C PHE A 201 2.41 -20.79 -1.75
N ARG A 202 1.33 -20.62 -0.96
CA ARG A 202 0.41 -21.73 -0.64
C ARG A 202 -0.25 -22.28 -1.90
N ASP A 203 -0.83 -21.40 -2.72
CA ASP A 203 -1.41 -21.74 -4.04
C ASP A 203 -0.40 -22.49 -4.93
N PHE A 204 0.87 -22.07 -4.91
CA PHE A 204 1.96 -22.68 -5.67
C PHE A 204 2.34 -24.08 -5.15
N PHE A 205 2.56 -24.25 -3.85
CA PHE A 205 2.93 -25.56 -3.29
C PHE A 205 1.77 -26.57 -3.34
N GLU A 206 0.52 -26.12 -3.17
CA GLU A 206 -0.68 -26.94 -3.41
C GLU A 206 -0.75 -27.40 -4.88
N GLY A 207 -0.42 -26.52 -5.83
CA GLY A 207 -0.30 -26.86 -7.24
C GLY A 207 0.80 -27.88 -7.51
N LEU A 208 2.03 -27.58 -7.07
CA LEU A 208 3.22 -28.42 -7.23
C LEU A 208 2.98 -29.84 -6.68
N ASN A 209 2.42 -29.96 -5.48
CA ASN A 209 2.17 -31.25 -4.85
C ASN A 209 1.09 -32.08 -5.57
N ARG A 210 0.02 -31.45 -6.06
CA ARG A 210 -1.00 -32.13 -6.89
C ARG A 210 -0.40 -32.64 -8.20
N ASP A 211 0.49 -31.87 -8.81
CA ASP A 211 1.12 -32.22 -10.08
C ASP A 211 2.16 -33.35 -9.88
N LEU A 212 2.90 -33.36 -8.75
CA LEU A 212 3.73 -34.49 -8.30
C LEU A 212 2.90 -35.76 -7.99
N GLN A 213 1.67 -35.62 -7.48
CA GLN A 213 0.76 -36.75 -7.19
C GLN A 213 0.10 -37.35 -8.44
N SER A 214 0.09 -36.63 -9.57
CA SER A 214 -0.62 -37.03 -10.79
C SER A 214 0.29 -37.25 -12.01
N GLY A 215 1.55 -36.83 -11.93
CA GLY A 215 2.57 -37.07 -12.95
C GLY A 215 3.07 -38.52 -13.00
N PRO A 216 3.74 -38.92 -14.09
CA PRO A 216 4.35 -40.24 -14.21
C PRO A 216 5.60 -40.35 -13.33
N SER A 217 5.47 -41.05 -12.19
CA SER A 217 6.58 -41.55 -11.34
C SER A 217 7.80 -40.63 -11.22
N THR A 218 7.61 -39.40 -10.74
CA THR A 218 8.72 -38.51 -10.41
C THR A 218 9.52 -39.07 -9.24
N GLU A 219 10.86 -39.00 -9.32
CA GLU A 219 11.75 -39.38 -8.20
C GLU A 219 11.51 -38.49 -6.96
N ARG A 220 10.99 -37.27 -7.19
CA ARG A 220 10.51 -36.37 -6.16
C ARG A 220 9.13 -36.76 -5.62
N MET A 221 9.06 -37.04 -4.32
CA MET A 221 7.82 -37.09 -3.54
C MET A 221 7.25 -35.69 -3.24
N PRO A 222 5.93 -35.53 -3.03
CA PRO A 222 5.32 -34.28 -2.54
C PRO A 222 5.93 -33.78 -1.23
N ILE A 223 6.05 -32.46 -1.09
CA ILE A 223 6.72 -31.79 0.03
C ILE A 223 5.72 -31.22 1.05
N LEU A 224 6.00 -31.34 2.35
CA LEU A 224 5.25 -30.64 3.39
C LEU A 224 5.62 -29.15 3.38
N ALA A 225 4.77 -28.32 2.77
CA ALA A 225 5.00 -26.88 2.65
C ALA A 225 4.24 -26.08 3.73
N GLU A 226 5.00 -25.44 4.63
CA GLU A 226 4.49 -24.49 5.61
C GLU A 226 4.83 -23.06 5.17
N VAL A 227 3.83 -22.20 4.98
CA VAL A 227 4.05 -20.79 4.63
C VAL A 227 3.57 -19.93 5.78
N ILE A 228 4.51 -19.43 6.58
CA ILE A 228 4.28 -18.64 7.79
C ILE A 228 4.15 -17.18 7.40
N GLN A 229 2.98 -16.58 7.69
CA GLN A 229 2.86 -15.13 7.61
C GLN A 229 3.56 -14.51 8.82
N VAL A 230 4.59 -13.70 8.56
CA VAL A 230 5.23 -12.88 9.59
C VAL A 230 4.43 -11.59 9.78
N THR A 231 4.34 -11.08 11.01
CA THR A 231 3.73 -9.78 11.26
C THR A 231 4.64 -8.68 10.74
N GLU A 232 4.15 -7.89 9.78
CA GLU A 232 4.89 -6.75 9.21
C GLU A 232 5.29 -5.76 10.32
N GLY A 233 6.59 -5.66 10.59
CA GLY A 233 7.15 -4.61 11.43
C GLY A 233 7.27 -3.30 10.65
N CYS A 234 6.95 -2.18 11.30
CA CYS A 234 6.84 -0.87 10.65
C CYS A 234 7.84 0.12 11.23
N THR A 235 8.85 0.47 10.44
CA THR A 235 9.94 1.41 10.77
C THR A 235 10.02 2.52 9.72
N TYR A 236 10.63 3.65 10.09
CA TYR A 236 10.78 4.83 9.24
C TYR A 236 12.20 5.39 9.40
N LEU A 237 12.72 6.08 8.40
CA LEU A 237 13.96 6.85 8.55
C LEU A 237 13.73 8.07 9.45
N ASP A 238 14.81 8.64 9.98
CA ASP A 238 14.74 9.98 10.59
C ASP A 238 14.19 10.98 9.55
N PRO A 239 13.25 11.89 9.90
CA PRO A 239 12.62 12.78 8.93
C PRO A 239 13.58 13.68 8.14
N VAL A 240 14.77 14.01 8.67
CA VAL A 240 15.80 14.77 7.97
C VAL A 240 16.51 13.87 6.97
N THR A 241 16.97 12.69 7.40
CA THR A 241 17.58 11.66 6.53
C THR A 241 16.65 11.26 5.40
N GLU A 242 15.37 11.03 5.70
CA GLU A 242 14.36 10.65 4.71
C GLU A 242 14.08 11.76 3.68
N THR A 243 14.03 13.01 4.14
CA THR A 243 13.89 14.17 3.24
C THR A 243 15.12 14.32 2.35
N ALA A 244 16.33 14.10 2.89
CA ALA A 244 17.58 14.17 2.13
C ALA A 244 17.65 13.08 1.06
N GLU A 245 17.28 11.84 1.39
CA GLU A 245 17.31 10.72 0.44
C GLU A 245 16.26 10.86 -0.66
N VAL A 246 15.03 11.26 -0.35
CA VAL A 246 14.03 11.56 -1.38
C VAL A 246 14.47 12.77 -2.23
N GLN A 247 15.17 13.76 -1.66
CA GLN A 247 15.75 14.85 -2.44
C GLN A 247 16.90 14.39 -3.34
N ARG A 248 17.70 13.39 -2.93
CA ARG A 248 18.70 12.73 -3.77
C ARG A 248 18.03 11.97 -4.93
N MET A 249 16.97 11.20 -4.68
CA MET A 249 16.18 10.54 -5.74
C MET A 249 15.61 11.54 -6.75
N VAL A 250 15.02 12.65 -6.27
CA VAL A 250 14.51 13.75 -7.12
C VAL A 250 15.64 14.40 -7.93
N ASN A 251 16.83 14.58 -7.36
CA ASN A 251 17.98 15.12 -8.07
C ASN A 251 18.46 14.15 -9.16
N ALA A 252 18.62 12.86 -8.84
CA ALA A 252 19.05 11.82 -9.77
C ALA A 252 18.09 11.70 -10.98
N HIS A 253 16.77 11.72 -10.74
CA HIS A 253 15.76 11.81 -11.80
C HIS A 253 15.97 13.06 -12.68
N ASN A 254 16.13 14.23 -12.07
CA ASN A 254 16.28 15.48 -12.82
C ASN A 254 17.57 15.56 -13.65
N LEU A 255 18.59 14.74 -13.37
CA LEU A 255 19.77 14.59 -14.24
C LEU A 255 19.43 13.85 -15.54
N THR A 256 18.51 12.89 -15.53
CA THR A 256 18.17 12.09 -16.73
C THR A 256 17.45 12.90 -17.80
N LEU A 257 16.85 14.05 -17.43
CA LEU A 257 16.29 15.02 -18.37
C LEU A 257 17.35 15.72 -19.24
N ARG A 258 18.62 15.71 -18.80
CA ARG A 258 19.78 16.18 -19.58
C ARG A 258 20.53 15.05 -20.28
N ASN A 259 20.42 13.83 -19.78
CA ASN A 259 21.01 12.63 -20.38
C ASN A 259 19.98 11.47 -20.36
N PRO A 260 19.17 11.31 -21.42
CA PRO A 260 18.12 10.30 -21.48
C PRO A 260 18.60 8.85 -21.34
N ALA A 261 19.88 8.56 -21.59
CA ALA A 261 20.45 7.23 -21.38
C ALA A 261 20.46 6.78 -19.91
N LEU A 262 20.28 7.71 -18.97
CA LEU A 262 20.15 7.42 -17.53
C LEU A 262 18.71 7.04 -17.11
N ASN A 263 17.72 7.10 -18.01
CA ASN A 263 16.33 6.75 -17.71
C ASN A 263 16.08 5.24 -17.83
N ILE A 264 16.68 4.47 -16.90
CA ILE A 264 16.67 3.01 -16.85
C ILE A 264 15.23 2.46 -16.79
N THR A 265 14.36 3.08 -15.98
CA THR A 265 12.97 2.63 -15.80
C THR A 265 12.03 3.05 -16.92
N LYS A 266 12.48 3.90 -17.85
CA LYS A 266 11.65 4.55 -18.88
C LYS A 266 10.52 5.38 -18.27
N SER A 267 10.79 6.02 -17.14
CA SER A 267 9.86 6.90 -16.42
C SER A 267 9.29 7.97 -17.35
N ARG A 268 7.98 8.20 -17.25
CA ARG A 268 7.23 9.23 -18.01
C ARG A 268 7.06 10.56 -17.27
N CYS A 269 7.63 10.69 -16.06
CA CYS A 269 7.50 11.92 -15.29
C CYS A 269 8.42 13.02 -15.83
N GLY A 270 7.95 14.27 -15.76
CA GLY A 270 8.74 15.44 -16.11
C GLY A 270 9.69 15.85 -14.98
N ARG A 271 9.96 17.15 -14.84
CA ARG A 271 10.86 17.64 -13.80
C ARG A 271 10.24 17.48 -12.42
N MET A 272 10.89 16.72 -11.55
CA MET A 272 10.38 16.41 -10.21
C MET A 272 10.88 17.42 -9.18
N TYR A 273 10.06 17.70 -8.17
CA TYR A 273 10.44 18.55 -7.03
C TYR A 273 9.72 18.15 -5.73
N ILE A 274 10.34 18.45 -4.60
CA ILE A 274 9.70 18.36 -3.27
C ILE A 274 8.96 19.66 -2.99
N LYS A 275 7.73 19.53 -2.50
CA LYS A 275 6.78 20.63 -2.25
C LYS A 275 6.26 20.56 -0.83
N ARG A 276 6.46 21.62 -0.06
CA ARG A 276 5.88 21.79 1.28
C ARG A 276 4.38 22.07 1.15
N VAL A 277 3.54 21.25 1.79
CA VAL A 277 2.08 21.42 1.81
C VAL A 277 1.59 21.54 3.24
N VAL A 278 0.94 22.66 3.55
CA VAL A 278 0.30 22.92 4.85
C VAL A 278 -1.15 22.47 4.78
N PHE A 279 -1.56 21.59 5.69
CA PHE A 279 -2.97 21.22 5.86
C PHE A 279 -3.74 22.28 6.65
N TYR A 280 -3.16 22.77 7.73
CA TYR A 280 -3.75 23.78 8.60
C TYR A 280 -2.69 24.50 9.44
N THR A 281 -3.05 25.68 9.95
CA THR A 281 -2.36 26.33 11.06
C THR A 281 -3.18 26.11 12.33
N GLY A 282 -2.53 25.79 13.44
CA GLY A 282 -3.19 25.45 14.70
C GLY A 282 -2.27 25.61 15.91
N TYR A 283 -2.87 25.58 17.09
CA TYR A 283 -2.13 25.37 18.33
C TYR A 283 -1.87 23.87 18.44
N LEU A 284 -0.63 23.45 18.13
CA LEU A 284 -0.22 22.05 18.10
C LEU A 284 -0.06 21.49 19.52
N VAL A 285 -0.52 20.27 19.72
CA VAL A 285 -0.51 19.52 21.00
C VAL A 285 0.64 18.49 20.95
N SER A 286 1.34 18.25 22.06
CA SER A 286 2.40 17.22 22.11
C SER A 286 1.81 15.80 22.05
N PRO A 287 2.59 14.79 21.62
CA PRO A 287 2.15 13.39 21.62
C PRO A 287 1.65 12.92 23.00
N ASP A 288 2.36 13.27 24.07
CA ASP A 288 2.05 12.88 25.45
C ASP A 288 0.69 13.42 25.91
N VAL A 289 0.40 14.69 25.58
CA VAL A 289 -0.89 15.32 25.86
C VAL A 289 -1.99 14.71 24.98
N SER A 290 -1.72 14.45 23.69
CA SER A 290 -2.66 13.77 22.78
C SER A 290 -3.02 12.36 23.30
N ASN A 291 -2.05 11.62 23.82
CA ASN A 291 -2.24 10.30 24.42
C ASN A 291 -3.03 10.39 25.72
N SER A 292 -2.67 11.32 26.61
CA SER A 292 -3.38 11.54 27.88
C SER A 292 -4.82 12.01 27.67
N MET A 293 -5.11 12.84 26.66
CA MET A 293 -6.48 13.18 26.24
C MET A 293 -7.23 11.95 25.70
N THR A 294 -6.56 11.10 24.92
CA THR A 294 -7.17 9.88 24.36
C THR A 294 -7.57 8.90 25.47
N GLN A 295 -6.70 8.70 26.47
CA GLN A 295 -6.98 7.84 27.62
C GLN A 295 -8.03 8.44 28.57
N ASN A 296 -7.84 9.68 29.03
CA ASN A 296 -8.62 10.25 30.14
C ASN A 296 -9.93 10.93 29.70
N LEU A 297 -10.01 11.44 28.47
CA LEU A 297 -11.17 12.18 27.96
C LEU A 297 -11.95 11.38 26.92
N LEU A 298 -11.28 10.71 25.97
CA LEU A 298 -11.97 10.03 24.87
C LEU A 298 -12.47 8.63 25.23
N ALA A 299 -11.60 7.76 25.76
CA ALA A 299 -11.98 6.36 26.03
C ALA A 299 -13.26 6.21 26.88
N PRO A 300 -13.50 7.02 27.94
CA PRO A 300 -14.75 6.98 28.71
C PRO A 300 -16.01 7.46 27.95
N LEU A 301 -15.88 8.01 26.75
CA LEU A 301 -16.96 8.51 25.89
C LEU A 301 -17.18 7.63 24.65
N LEU A 302 -16.39 6.58 24.47
CA LEU A 302 -16.56 5.63 23.36
C LEU A 302 -17.60 4.56 23.73
N PRO A 303 -18.57 4.25 22.84
CA PRO A 303 -19.41 3.07 22.99
C PRO A 303 -18.58 1.78 23.05
N PRO A 304 -18.97 0.77 23.86
CA PRO A 304 -18.31 -0.53 23.89
C PRO A 304 -18.21 -1.18 22.50
N GLY A 305 -17.07 -1.82 22.20
CA GLY A 305 -16.81 -2.41 20.88
C GLY A 305 -16.43 -1.42 19.78
N LEU A 306 -16.41 -0.10 20.06
CA LEU A 306 -16.01 0.92 19.07
C LEU A 306 -14.51 1.27 19.16
N ALA A 307 -13.88 1.15 20.32
CA ALA A 307 -12.44 1.40 20.48
C ALA A 307 -11.60 0.34 19.78
N GLU A 308 -12.09 -0.90 19.80
CA GLU A 308 -11.57 -2.09 19.12
C GLU A 308 -11.91 -2.11 17.62
N SER A 309 -12.65 -1.11 17.13
CA SER A 309 -13.08 -1.02 15.74
C SER A 309 -12.15 -0.15 14.89
N ASN A 310 -11.77 -0.65 13.72
CA ASN A 310 -11.01 0.08 12.69
C ASN A 310 -11.81 1.20 11.97
N ASP A 311 -12.82 1.74 12.66
CA ASP A 311 -13.75 2.76 12.18
C ASP A 311 -13.42 4.15 12.78
N LEU A 312 -12.56 4.22 13.81
CA LEU A 312 -12.14 5.48 14.46
C LEU A 312 -10.80 5.99 13.94
N LYS A 313 -10.69 7.32 13.81
CA LYS A 313 -9.42 8.04 13.64
C LYS A 313 -9.22 8.99 14.80
N TYR A 314 -8.17 8.76 15.59
CA TYR A 314 -7.73 9.65 16.66
C TYR A 314 -7.12 10.94 16.08
N MET A 315 -7.42 12.08 16.71
CA MET A 315 -7.21 13.42 16.12
C MET A 315 -6.71 14.49 17.12
N ALA A 316 -6.40 14.12 18.37
CA ALA A 316 -6.13 15.02 19.51
C ALA A 316 -4.81 15.85 19.43
N ASN A 317 -4.36 16.19 18.22
CA ASN A 317 -3.06 16.79 17.92
C ASN A 317 -3.08 18.33 17.78
N SER A 318 -4.24 18.98 17.78
CA SER A 318 -4.33 20.42 17.56
C SER A 318 -5.65 21.06 18.01
N ILE A 319 -5.58 22.37 18.30
CA ILE A 319 -6.72 23.29 18.26
C ILE A 319 -6.60 24.09 16.96
N LEU A 320 -7.65 24.09 16.13
CA LEU A 320 -7.59 24.70 14.79
C LEU A 320 -7.63 26.23 14.82
N ILE A 321 -6.59 26.89 14.30
CA ILE A 321 -6.61 28.34 14.02
C ILE A 321 -7.30 28.58 12.68
N THR A 322 -6.79 28.00 11.60
CA THR A 322 -7.36 28.13 10.23
C THR A 322 -6.97 26.91 9.36
N PRO A 323 -7.86 26.37 8.48
CA PRO A 323 -7.63 25.14 7.71
C PRO A 323 -6.78 25.36 6.44
N ARG A 324 -5.68 26.11 6.58
CA ARG A 324 -4.77 26.60 5.54
C ARG A 324 -3.51 27.21 6.19
N PRO A 325 -2.48 27.63 5.42
CA PRO A 325 -1.51 28.61 5.91
C PRO A 325 -2.20 29.86 6.45
N ALA A 326 -1.82 30.31 7.64
CA ALA A 326 -2.36 31.52 8.23
C ALA A 326 -1.79 32.79 7.54
N PRO A 327 -2.63 33.74 7.11
CA PRO A 327 -2.18 35.08 6.73
C PRO A 327 -1.47 35.76 7.91
N ARG A 328 -0.55 36.70 7.61
CA ARG A 328 0.16 37.48 8.66
C ARG A 328 -0.81 38.08 9.68
N SER A 329 -1.88 38.72 9.23
CA SER A 329 -2.94 39.31 10.08
C SER A 329 -3.75 38.33 10.95
N ILE A 330 -3.53 37.01 10.82
CA ILE A 330 -3.97 35.98 11.77
C ILE A 330 -2.80 35.57 12.69
N LEU A 331 -1.60 35.33 12.13
CA LEU A 331 -0.39 35.04 12.91
C LEU A 331 -0.10 36.12 13.96
N ASP A 332 -0.18 37.39 13.58
CA ASP A 332 0.05 38.56 14.43
C ASP A 332 -0.91 38.57 15.65
N LYS A 333 -2.16 38.10 15.46
CA LYS A 333 -3.18 38.00 16.52
C LYS A 333 -2.95 36.85 17.50
N VAL A 334 -2.19 35.82 17.10
CA VAL A 334 -1.88 34.66 17.93
C VAL A 334 -0.44 34.68 18.46
N GLY A 335 0.26 35.81 18.35
CA GLY A 335 1.65 35.97 18.82
C GLY A 335 2.72 35.37 17.91
N GLY A 336 2.38 35.01 16.67
CA GLY A 336 3.30 34.45 15.69
C GLY A 336 3.56 32.94 15.83
N MET A 337 4.32 32.39 14.89
CA MET A 337 4.74 30.98 14.90
C MET A 337 5.67 30.71 16.09
N GLY A 338 5.51 29.57 16.75
CA GLY A 338 6.30 29.20 17.94
C GLY A 338 5.79 29.77 19.26
N LYS A 339 4.80 30.69 19.26
CA LYS A 339 4.16 31.17 20.50
C LYS A 339 3.54 29.99 21.26
N LYS A 340 3.95 29.84 22.52
CA LYS A 340 3.36 28.90 23.48
C LYS A 340 2.08 29.48 24.09
N LEU A 341 1.07 28.63 24.26
CA LEU A 341 -0.19 28.97 24.94
C LEU A 341 -0.68 27.79 25.78
N LYS A 342 -1.05 28.07 27.03
CA LYS A 342 -1.65 27.11 27.97
C LYS A 342 -3.17 27.13 27.87
N TRP A 343 -3.77 25.95 28.02
CA TRP A 343 -5.21 25.73 27.92
C TRP A 343 -5.69 24.85 29.08
N GLN A 344 -6.93 25.08 29.51
CA GLN A 344 -7.69 24.19 30.39
C GLN A 344 -8.78 23.48 29.58
N VAL A 345 -9.06 22.21 29.86
CA VAL A 345 -10.22 21.51 29.32
C VAL A 345 -11.47 21.88 30.12
N THR A 346 -12.49 22.41 29.45
CA THR A 346 -13.72 22.96 30.07
C THR A 346 -14.98 22.17 29.77
N GLY A 347 -14.89 21.12 28.96
CA GLY A 347 -15.97 20.15 28.74
C GLY A 347 -15.70 19.19 27.58
N THR A 348 -16.47 18.11 27.50
CA THR A 348 -16.46 17.16 26.38
C THR A 348 -17.84 17.04 25.75
N GLY A 349 -17.87 16.74 24.46
CA GLY A 349 -19.11 16.53 23.71
C GLY A 349 -18.90 15.64 22.50
N ASN A 350 -19.99 15.08 22.01
CA ASN A 350 -20.01 14.29 20.79
C ASN A 350 -21.02 14.84 19.76
N LEU A 351 -20.86 14.41 18.52
CA LEU A 351 -21.86 14.56 17.47
C LEU A 351 -22.20 13.18 16.91
N GLU A 352 -23.43 12.71 17.12
CA GLU A 352 -24.02 11.51 16.51
C GLU A 352 -23.20 10.19 16.64
N ASN A 353 -22.32 10.07 17.65
CA ASN A 353 -21.31 8.99 17.72
C ASN A 353 -20.45 8.87 16.45
N LYS A 354 -20.11 10.03 15.87
CA LYS A 354 -19.28 10.23 14.68
C LYS A 354 -18.11 11.16 14.91
N ILE A 355 -18.20 12.09 15.86
CA ILE A 355 -17.14 13.01 16.26
C ILE A 355 -17.17 13.13 17.79
N TRP A 356 -16.01 13.16 18.42
CA TRP A 356 -15.81 13.46 19.84
C TRP A 356 -14.83 14.62 19.96
N ALA A 357 -15.11 15.58 20.83
CA ALA A 357 -14.28 16.76 21.01
C ALA A 357 -14.22 17.20 22.48
N ALA A 358 -13.13 17.87 22.82
CA ALA A 358 -12.94 18.58 24.08
C ALA A 358 -12.99 20.10 23.81
N ARG A 359 -13.84 20.83 24.54
CA ARG A 359 -13.85 22.29 24.58
C ARG A 359 -12.78 22.75 25.56
N VAL A 360 -12.05 23.79 25.20
CA VAL A 360 -10.96 24.34 26.01
C VAL A 360 -11.15 25.84 26.27
N ALA A 361 -10.32 26.41 27.15
CA ALA A 361 -10.20 27.85 27.38
C ALA A 361 -8.73 28.20 27.65
N PRO A 362 -8.25 29.40 27.26
CA PRO A 362 -6.86 29.80 27.50
C PRO A 362 -6.58 30.04 28.99
N ILE A 363 -5.32 29.91 29.39
CA ILE A 363 -4.82 30.25 30.72
C ILE A 363 -3.68 31.29 30.57
N PRO A 364 -3.83 32.53 31.09
CA PRO A 364 -5.02 33.07 31.75
C PRO A 364 -6.21 33.24 30.80
N ALA A 365 -7.41 33.34 31.35
CA ALA A 365 -8.65 33.54 30.57
C ALA A 365 -8.68 34.87 29.78
N THR A 366 -7.74 35.78 30.06
CA THR A 366 -7.52 37.07 29.37
C THR A 366 -6.54 36.99 28.20
N GLU A 367 -5.86 35.86 27.96
CA GLU A 367 -4.93 35.75 26.84
C GLU A 367 -5.68 35.80 25.50
N ALA A 368 -5.22 36.65 24.58
CA ALA A 368 -5.74 36.72 23.22
C ALA A 368 -5.44 35.42 22.44
N TYR A 369 -6.47 34.89 21.77
CA TYR A 369 -6.36 33.73 20.89
C TYR A 369 -7.25 33.93 19.64
N HIS A 370 -7.07 33.08 18.62
CA HIS A 370 -7.92 33.08 17.44
C HIS A 370 -8.19 31.66 16.92
N THR A 371 -9.45 31.38 16.62
CA THR A 371 -9.91 30.17 15.94
C THR A 371 -10.99 30.53 14.92
N GLU A 372 -10.96 29.92 13.73
CA GLU A 372 -12.10 30.01 12.78
C GLU A 372 -13.35 29.26 13.28
N ASN A 373 -13.19 28.34 14.24
CA ASN A 373 -14.32 27.76 14.98
C ASN A 373 -14.85 28.77 16.04
N PRO A 374 -16.19 28.84 16.28
CA PRO A 374 -16.77 29.72 17.31
C PRO A 374 -16.36 29.41 18.75
N LEU A 375 -15.87 28.19 19.00
CA LEU A 375 -15.29 27.76 20.27
C LEU A 375 -13.93 27.11 19.97
N PRO A 376 -12.89 27.36 20.80
CA PRO A 376 -11.65 26.60 20.71
C PRO A 376 -11.91 25.16 21.20
N ILE A 377 -11.65 24.20 20.31
CA ILE A 377 -11.90 22.77 20.52
C ILE A 377 -10.71 21.94 20.05
N VAL A 378 -10.40 20.88 20.80
CA VAL A 378 -9.57 19.76 20.33
C VAL A 378 -10.51 18.67 19.83
N VAL A 379 -10.36 18.21 18.59
CA VAL A 379 -11.11 17.05 18.09
C VAL A 379 -10.40 15.79 18.56
N LEU A 380 -11.02 15.02 19.46
CA LEU A 380 -10.40 13.84 20.07
C LEU A 380 -10.37 12.67 19.08
N ALA A 381 -11.52 12.38 18.45
CA ALA A 381 -11.62 11.37 17.40
C ALA A 381 -12.76 11.65 16.41
N VAL A 382 -12.65 11.05 15.23
CA VAL A 382 -13.63 11.12 14.13
C VAL A 382 -13.85 9.71 13.58
N ARG A 383 -15.10 9.30 13.41
CA ARG A 383 -15.47 8.04 12.77
C ARG A 383 -15.39 8.16 11.23
N LYS A 384 -14.98 7.09 10.56
CA LYS A 384 -14.85 6.98 9.12
C LYS A 384 -16.08 7.54 8.37
N GLY A 385 -15.85 8.53 7.50
CA GLY A 385 -16.88 9.20 6.72
C GLY A 385 -17.46 10.49 7.33
N ALA A 386 -17.17 10.81 8.59
CA ALA A 386 -17.46 12.12 9.17
C ALA A 386 -16.36 13.15 8.81
N ARG A 387 -16.67 14.45 8.93
CA ARG A 387 -15.78 15.54 8.51
C ARG A 387 -15.41 16.42 9.71
N LEU A 388 -14.13 16.78 9.82
CA LEU A 388 -13.60 17.58 10.94
C LEU A 388 -14.37 18.90 11.17
N ILE A 389 -14.80 19.57 10.08
CA ILE A 389 -15.58 20.83 10.16
C ILE A 389 -16.95 20.68 10.85
N ASP A 390 -17.52 19.47 10.90
CA ASP A 390 -18.78 19.25 11.60
C ASP A 390 -18.61 19.25 13.14
N ALA A 391 -17.38 19.19 13.67
CA ALA A 391 -17.09 19.27 15.11
C ALA A 391 -17.59 20.59 15.74
N GLY A 392 -17.56 21.70 14.99
CA GLY A 392 -18.08 23.00 15.42
C GLY A 392 -19.61 23.05 15.60
N LYS A 393 -20.33 21.94 15.34
CA LYS A 393 -21.79 21.83 15.52
C LYS A 393 -22.20 21.22 16.87
N ILE A 394 -21.25 20.73 17.67
CA ILE A 394 -21.53 20.14 18.98
C ILE A 394 -22.14 21.23 19.90
N GLN A 395 -23.38 21.01 20.34
CA GLN A 395 -24.09 21.87 21.30
C GLN A 395 -24.05 21.30 22.72
N ASN A 396 -24.09 19.97 22.84
CA ASN A 396 -24.22 19.27 24.12
C ASN A 396 -22.83 19.05 24.74
N TRP A 397 -22.36 20.07 25.48
CA TRP A 397 -21.09 20.05 26.20
C TRP A 397 -21.29 19.68 27.68
N HIS A 398 -20.69 18.57 28.09
CA HIS A 398 -20.69 18.09 29.48
C HIS A 398 -19.45 18.65 30.20
N PRO A 399 -19.57 19.19 31.43
CA PRO A 399 -18.42 19.62 32.23
C PRO A 399 -17.43 18.47 32.49
N ILE A 400 -16.15 18.81 32.68
CA ILE A 400 -15.14 17.82 33.07
C ILE A 400 -15.23 17.56 34.59
N PRO A 401 -15.34 16.29 35.03
CA PRO A 401 -15.22 15.93 36.44
C PRO A 401 -13.87 16.35 37.05
N ALA A 402 -13.84 16.67 38.35
CA ALA A 402 -12.64 17.22 39.00
C ALA A 402 -11.43 16.28 38.94
N ASP A 403 -11.65 14.97 38.96
CA ASP A 403 -10.64 13.90 38.77
C ASP A 403 -9.97 13.91 37.38
N ARG A 404 -10.52 14.63 36.41
CA ARG A 404 -10.06 14.67 35.00
C ARG A 404 -9.75 16.08 34.51
N ALA A 405 -9.72 17.05 35.42
CA ALA A 405 -9.46 18.45 35.13
C ALA A 405 -8.02 18.65 34.61
N MET A 406 -7.87 18.66 33.28
CA MET A 406 -6.57 18.76 32.61
C MET A 406 -6.24 20.20 32.21
N THR A 407 -4.97 20.57 32.39
CA THR A 407 -4.36 21.73 31.70
C THR A 407 -3.16 21.25 30.89
N PHE A 408 -2.87 21.92 29.78
CA PHE A 408 -1.80 21.55 28.86
C PHE A 408 -1.25 22.77 28.12
N GLU A 409 -0.04 22.64 27.57
CA GLU A 409 0.56 23.65 26.70
C GLU A 409 0.48 23.24 25.22
N THR A 410 0.44 24.25 24.35
CA THR A 410 0.42 24.12 22.89
C THR A 410 1.40 25.11 22.27
N VAL A 411 1.78 24.87 21.02
CA VAL A 411 2.65 25.76 20.23
C VAL A 411 1.94 26.15 18.93
N VAL A 412 1.88 27.44 18.61
CA VAL A 412 1.37 27.91 17.30
C VAL A 412 2.26 27.37 16.18
N GLY A 413 1.68 26.56 15.29
CA GLY A 413 2.40 25.88 14.22
C GLY A 413 1.52 25.43 13.07
N GLU A 414 2.12 24.80 12.07
CA GLU A 414 1.45 24.26 10.89
C GLU A 414 1.57 22.73 10.86
N LYS A 415 0.48 21.99 10.60
CA LYS A 415 0.62 20.58 10.21
C LYS A 415 1.00 20.53 8.74
N VAL A 416 2.29 20.30 8.52
CA VAL A 416 2.92 20.15 7.21
C VAL A 416 2.95 18.68 6.81
N VAL A 417 2.89 18.43 5.50
CA VAL A 417 3.47 17.25 4.86
C VAL A 417 4.26 17.69 3.63
N LEU A 418 5.19 16.84 3.18
CA LEU A 418 5.87 16.97 1.91
C LEU A 418 5.11 16.22 0.81
N ARG A 419 5.23 16.73 -0.42
CA ARG A 419 4.83 16.03 -1.64
C ARG A 419 5.97 16.00 -2.62
N VAL A 420 6.12 14.88 -3.31
CA VAL A 420 6.84 14.80 -4.58
C VAL A 420 5.83 15.10 -5.70
N GLU A 421 6.08 16.14 -6.51
CA GLU A 421 5.24 16.55 -7.64
C GLU A 421 6.10 16.78 -8.92
N ASP A 422 5.46 16.61 -10.08
CA ASP A 422 6.00 16.85 -11.44
C ASP A 422 5.65 18.30 -11.85
N THR A 423 6.54 19.03 -12.55
CA THR A 423 6.20 20.36 -13.11
C THR A 423 5.10 20.27 -14.17
N GLY A 424 4.91 19.11 -14.79
CA GLY A 424 3.85 18.85 -15.77
C GLY A 424 4.13 19.42 -17.15
N GLU A 425 5.32 19.98 -17.39
CA GLU A 425 5.71 20.64 -18.64
C GLU A 425 5.66 19.67 -19.84
N HIS A 426 5.98 18.38 -19.61
CA HIS A 426 5.86 17.32 -20.63
C HIS A 426 4.41 16.91 -20.95
N ARG A 427 3.40 17.36 -20.19
CA ARG A 427 1.99 16.91 -20.34
C ARG A 427 1.11 17.86 -21.14
N GLN A 428 1.69 18.73 -21.97
CA GLN A 428 0.89 19.61 -22.84
C GLN A 428 0.19 18.87 -24.01
N GLY A 429 0.60 17.64 -24.33
CA GLY A 429 -0.01 16.81 -25.39
C GLY A 429 -0.94 15.68 -24.91
N GLU A 430 -0.84 15.23 -23.67
CA GLU A 430 -1.64 14.10 -23.13
C GLU A 430 -2.51 14.56 -21.97
N GLN A 431 -3.79 14.13 -21.93
CA GLN A 431 -4.70 14.52 -20.86
C GLN A 431 -4.18 14.02 -19.49
N PRO A 432 -4.16 14.86 -18.45
CA PRO A 432 -3.59 14.48 -17.16
C PRO A 432 -4.43 13.38 -16.50
N LEU A 433 -3.83 12.18 -16.39
CA LEU A 433 -4.35 10.97 -15.73
C LEU A 433 -4.54 11.09 -14.20
N ASN A 434 -5.01 12.24 -13.71
CA ASN A 434 -5.49 12.42 -12.34
C ASN A 434 -6.45 13.61 -12.18
N ARG A 435 -7.42 13.74 -13.10
CA ARG A 435 -8.70 14.40 -12.79
C ARG A 435 -9.76 13.33 -12.55
N SER A 436 -10.44 13.38 -11.41
CA SER A 436 -11.52 12.44 -11.09
C SER A 436 -12.68 12.60 -12.08
N HIS A 437 -12.73 11.76 -13.11
CA HIS A 437 -13.85 11.71 -14.05
C HIS A 437 -15.11 11.25 -13.31
N LYS A 438 -15.88 12.21 -12.80
CA LYS A 438 -17.34 12.05 -12.67
C LYS A 438 -17.85 11.74 -14.07
N ARG A 439 -18.05 10.46 -14.39
CA ARG A 439 -18.68 10.05 -15.65
C ARG A 439 -20.03 10.72 -15.73
N ARG A 440 -20.16 11.67 -16.66
CA ARG A 440 -21.46 12.18 -17.10
C ARG A 440 -22.15 10.99 -17.75
N PHE A 441 -23.30 10.57 -17.21
CA PHE A 441 -24.12 9.61 -17.94
C PHE A 441 -24.52 10.28 -19.25
N GLN A 442 -24.20 9.62 -20.36
CA GLN A 442 -24.77 9.91 -21.66
C GLN A 442 -25.95 8.97 -21.80
N GLN A 443 -27.15 9.52 -21.98
CA GLN A 443 -28.28 8.75 -22.48
C GLN A 443 -28.01 8.52 -23.96
N ASP A 444 -27.87 7.27 -24.34
CA ASP A 444 -28.37 6.83 -25.64
C ASP A 444 -29.79 6.33 -25.37
N ASP A 445 -30.76 6.91 -26.07
CA ASP A 445 -32.19 6.72 -25.89
C ASP A 445 -32.80 6.21 -27.20
N GLU A 446 -34.05 5.73 -27.16
CA GLU A 446 -34.83 5.25 -28.32
C GLU A 446 -34.33 3.94 -29.02
N ASN A 447 -35.17 3.00 -29.49
CA ASN A 447 -36.64 2.96 -29.47
C ASN A 447 -37.27 1.57 -29.19
N VAL A 448 -38.42 1.66 -28.54
CA VAL A 448 -39.33 0.63 -28.01
C VAL A 448 -40.03 -0.23 -29.09
N VAL A 449 -40.25 -1.53 -28.81
CA VAL A 449 -41.50 -2.26 -29.17
C VAL A 449 -41.85 -3.26 -28.05
N TRP A 450 -43.14 -3.37 -27.67
CA TRP A 450 -43.69 -4.33 -26.68
C TRP A 450 -44.28 -5.59 -27.35
N PRO A 451 -44.54 -6.67 -26.58
CA PRO A 451 -45.93 -7.10 -26.33
C PRO A 451 -46.19 -7.51 -24.85
N PRO A 452 -47.42 -7.87 -24.43
CA PRO A 452 -47.91 -7.55 -23.08
C PRO A 452 -48.04 -8.72 -22.10
N SER A 453 -48.40 -8.42 -20.84
CA SER A 453 -48.72 -9.42 -19.82
C SER A 453 -50.15 -9.96 -19.93
N GLN A 454 -50.33 -11.25 -19.66
CA GLN A 454 -51.54 -11.73 -18.98
C GLN A 454 -51.25 -13.01 -18.17
N ASN A 455 -52.26 -13.51 -17.45
CA ASN A 455 -52.16 -14.52 -16.39
C ASN A 455 -53.07 -15.72 -16.71
N THR A 456 -52.89 -16.84 -15.98
CA THR A 456 -53.72 -18.07 -15.97
C THR A 456 -53.61 -18.98 -17.22
N GLY A 457 -53.87 -20.29 -17.04
CA GLY A 457 -54.17 -21.21 -18.15
C GLY A 457 -53.30 -22.47 -18.28
N PHE A 458 -53.75 -23.55 -17.63
CA PHE A 458 -53.69 -24.99 -17.97
C PHE A 458 -52.94 -25.56 -19.24
N GLU A 459 -52.48 -26.81 -19.07
CA GLU A 459 -52.33 -27.90 -20.08
C GLU A 459 -51.30 -27.86 -21.24
N GLY A 460 -50.81 -29.06 -21.60
CA GLY A 460 -50.44 -29.43 -22.98
C GLY A 460 -48.95 -29.47 -23.36
N PRO A 461 -48.41 -30.61 -23.85
CA PRO A 461 -47.04 -30.70 -24.39
C PRO A 461 -46.96 -30.88 -25.93
N SER A 462 -45.78 -30.57 -26.50
CA SER A 462 -44.96 -31.48 -27.35
C SER A 462 -44.41 -30.92 -28.68
N HIS A 463 -43.20 -31.38 -29.03
CA HIS A 463 -42.47 -31.27 -30.33
C HIS A 463 -42.11 -29.85 -30.85
N GLY A 464 -41.06 -29.63 -31.67
CA GLY A 464 -39.94 -30.51 -32.05
C GLY A 464 -39.28 -30.16 -33.41
N ARG A 465 -37.92 -30.18 -33.48
CA ARG A 465 -37.08 -29.81 -34.67
C ARG A 465 -37.15 -28.29 -35.00
N GLY A 466 -36.19 -27.60 -35.64
CA GLY A 466 -35.07 -27.92 -36.55
C GLY A 466 -35.23 -27.03 -37.82
N ASN A 467 -34.26 -26.75 -38.69
CA ASN A 467 -32.81 -26.97 -38.78
C ASN A 467 -32.25 -26.08 -39.95
N TYR A 468 -30.94 -25.85 -40.04
CA TYR A 468 -30.22 -25.20 -41.18
C TYR A 468 -30.56 -23.72 -41.52
N SER A 469 -29.86 -22.99 -42.41
CA SER A 469 -28.39 -22.82 -42.62
C SER A 469 -28.09 -21.69 -43.64
N SER A 470 -26.85 -21.16 -43.65
CA SER A 470 -26.23 -20.44 -44.80
C SER A 470 -26.79 -19.03 -45.13
N GLN A 471 -26.16 -18.15 -45.94
CA GLN A 471 -24.88 -18.13 -46.66
C GLN A 471 -24.47 -16.65 -47.01
N ARG A 472 -23.18 -16.36 -47.27
CA ARG A 472 -22.55 -15.25 -48.07
C ARG A 472 -23.13 -13.80 -47.95
N GLY A 473 -22.36 -12.73 -47.73
CA GLY A 473 -21.20 -12.23 -48.50
C GLY A 473 -21.65 -11.20 -49.58
N GLY A 474 -20.94 -10.13 -49.96
CA GLY A 474 -19.67 -9.52 -49.51
C GLY A 474 -19.27 -8.35 -50.45
N GLY A 475 -18.33 -7.47 -50.04
CA GLY A 475 -17.89 -6.27 -50.79
C GLY A 475 -18.86 -5.07 -50.72
N ASP A 476 -18.55 -3.85 -51.20
CA ASP A 476 -17.26 -3.19 -51.56
C ASP A 476 -17.51 -1.65 -51.69
N GLY A 477 -16.47 -0.80 -51.83
CA GLY A 477 -16.60 0.60 -52.31
C GLY A 477 -16.00 1.73 -51.44
N ARG A 478 -15.62 2.86 -52.07
CA ARG A 478 -14.97 4.07 -51.47
C ARG A 478 -15.56 5.39 -52.00
N HIS A 479 -15.68 6.41 -51.13
CA HIS A 479 -15.58 7.88 -51.38
C HIS A 479 -15.45 8.59 -50.00
N GLN A 480 -14.68 9.65 -49.69
CA GLN A 480 -13.70 10.55 -50.36
C GLN A 480 -14.22 11.91 -50.94
N TYR A 481 -13.56 13.00 -50.50
CA TYR A 481 -13.68 14.44 -50.90
C TYR A 481 -15.01 15.19 -50.53
N ASP A 482 -15.05 16.50 -50.22
CA ASP A 482 -14.04 17.45 -49.69
C ASP A 482 -14.71 18.75 -49.11
N ASP A 483 -13.89 19.61 -48.50
CA ASP A 483 -13.89 21.10 -48.52
C ASP A 483 -14.87 22.00 -47.67
N SER A 484 -14.21 22.90 -46.92
CA SER A 484 -14.48 24.33 -46.68
C SER A 484 -15.46 24.92 -45.61
N PRO A 485 -15.20 26.16 -45.11
CA PRO A 485 -15.80 26.70 -43.86
C PRO A 485 -16.41 28.13 -43.91
N ARG A 486 -17.26 28.46 -42.91
CA ARG A 486 -17.63 29.82 -42.36
C ARG A 486 -18.65 29.60 -41.21
N GLY A 487 -18.89 30.49 -40.23
CA GLY A 487 -18.22 31.74 -39.84
C GLY A 487 -19.18 32.73 -39.12
N ARG A 488 -18.72 33.38 -38.03
CA ARG A 488 -19.37 34.50 -37.27
C ARG A 488 -20.73 34.26 -36.57
N GLY A 489 -20.97 35.01 -35.49
CA GLY A 489 -22.33 35.25 -34.93
C GLY A 489 -22.34 35.50 -33.42
N ALA A 490 -23.04 36.53 -32.94
CA ALA A 490 -23.20 36.84 -31.50
C ALA A 490 -24.61 37.38 -31.20
N HIS A 491 -25.13 37.15 -29.97
CA HIS A 491 -26.02 38.00 -29.15
C HIS A 491 -26.63 37.19 -27.97
N ARG A 492 -26.52 37.65 -26.70
CA ARG A 492 -27.40 38.56 -25.91
C ARG A 492 -28.81 38.02 -25.58
N GLY A 493 -29.11 37.85 -24.29
CA GLY A 493 -30.42 37.50 -23.70
C GLY A 493 -30.22 36.69 -22.41
N ARG A 494 -30.28 37.15 -21.14
CA ARG A 494 -31.14 38.08 -20.35
C ARG A 494 -32.42 37.44 -19.77
N GLY A 495 -32.37 37.11 -18.46
CA GLY A 495 -33.55 36.90 -17.57
C GLY A 495 -34.05 35.45 -17.41
N ARG A 496 -34.92 35.13 -16.44
CA ARG A 496 -35.20 35.78 -15.12
C ARG A 496 -36.12 34.87 -14.26
N GLY A 497 -35.77 34.63 -12.98
CA GLY A 497 -36.67 34.01 -11.99
C GLY A 497 -36.95 32.51 -12.15
N SER A 498 -37.72 31.84 -11.27
CA SER A 498 -38.07 32.14 -9.86
C SER A 498 -38.81 30.95 -9.23
N GLY A 499 -38.56 30.66 -7.94
CA GLY A 499 -39.56 30.03 -7.05
C GLY A 499 -39.45 28.51 -6.75
N ARG A 500 -39.60 28.21 -5.44
CA ARG A 500 -40.40 27.14 -4.78
C ARG A 500 -40.47 25.73 -5.45
N GLY A 501 -40.29 24.62 -4.73
CA GLY A 501 -40.10 24.45 -3.28
C GLY A 501 -40.14 22.98 -2.82
N ARG A 502 -40.24 22.78 -1.50
CA ARG A 502 -40.20 21.50 -0.76
C ARG A 502 -40.88 20.29 -1.42
N GLY A 503 -40.21 19.13 -1.38
CA GLY A 503 -40.83 17.80 -1.52
C GLY A 503 -39.92 16.74 -0.89
N ASN A 504 -40.45 15.91 0.01
CA ASN A 504 -39.72 14.75 0.56
C ASN A 504 -39.60 13.66 -0.50
N ASN A 505 -38.52 12.88 -0.46
CA ASN A 505 -38.67 11.45 -0.73
C ASN A 505 -37.69 10.59 0.07
N THR A 506 -38.14 9.42 0.50
CA THR A 506 -37.46 8.56 1.48
C THR A 506 -37.19 7.19 0.85
N ARG A 507 -36.10 6.53 1.32
CA ARG A 507 -35.64 5.18 0.95
C ARG A 507 -34.84 5.11 -0.38
N GLY A 508 -33.65 4.52 -0.29
CA GLY A 508 -32.74 4.28 -1.42
C GLY A 508 -31.44 3.60 -0.94
N ARG A 509 -31.45 2.28 -0.79
CA ARG A 509 -30.24 1.51 -0.40
C ARG A 509 -29.27 1.42 -1.59
N GLY A 510 -28.03 1.87 -1.42
CA GLY A 510 -26.96 1.71 -2.43
C GLY A 510 -25.59 1.52 -1.78
N ARG A 511 -24.96 0.35 -1.95
CA ARG A 511 -23.71 -0.03 -1.26
C ARG A 511 -22.46 0.54 -1.96
N GLY A 512 -21.97 1.69 -1.52
CA GLY A 512 -20.62 2.15 -1.84
C GLY A 512 -19.56 1.52 -0.93
N ARG A 513 -18.93 0.40 -1.33
CA ARG A 513 -17.79 -0.20 -0.59
C ARG A 513 -16.51 0.63 -0.76
N GLY A 514 -16.41 1.73 -0.02
CA GLY A 514 -15.16 2.49 0.11
C GLY A 514 -14.08 1.68 0.84
N ARG A 515 -13.15 1.07 0.08
CA ARG A 515 -11.88 0.53 0.61
C ARG A 515 -11.25 1.59 1.51
N GLY A 516 -10.81 1.19 2.70
CA GLY A 516 -10.13 2.12 3.62
C GLY A 516 -8.75 2.48 3.10
N GLU A 517 -8.30 3.69 3.45
CA GLU A 517 -6.89 4.06 3.40
C GLU A 517 -6.14 3.36 4.54
N TYR A 518 -5.93 2.06 4.40
CA TYR A 518 -4.80 1.42 5.03
C TYR A 518 -3.58 1.69 4.16
N TYR A 519 -2.52 2.23 4.75
CA TYR A 519 -1.21 2.38 4.13
C TYR A 519 -0.49 1.03 4.11
N GLN A 520 -1.12 0.03 3.48
CA GLN A 520 -0.55 -1.30 3.33
C GLN A 520 0.62 -1.22 2.33
N TYR A 521 1.73 -1.83 2.73
CA TYR A 521 2.95 -1.95 1.94
C TYR A 521 2.65 -2.49 0.53
N ARG A 522 3.20 -1.79 -0.47
CA ARG A 522 3.19 -2.17 -1.88
C ARG A 522 4.55 -2.76 -2.26
N SER A 523 4.52 -3.99 -2.78
CA SER A 523 5.69 -4.70 -3.28
C SER A 523 6.33 -4.00 -4.49
N LEU A 524 7.58 -4.37 -4.82
CA LEU A 524 8.36 -3.81 -5.93
C LEU A 524 7.59 -3.83 -7.27
N ASP A 525 6.82 -4.89 -7.51
CA ASP A 525 6.11 -5.17 -8.75
C ASP A 525 4.58 -5.25 -8.57
N ASP A 526 3.99 -4.64 -7.53
CA ASP A 526 2.54 -4.72 -7.21
C ASP A 526 1.62 -3.96 -8.19
N HIS A 527 2.08 -3.76 -9.43
CA HIS A 527 1.51 -2.93 -10.49
C HIS A 527 0.84 -3.76 -11.60
N SER A 528 0.07 -4.80 -11.23
CA SER A 528 -0.79 -5.48 -12.20
C SER A 528 -2.02 -4.63 -12.56
N ASN A 529 -2.29 -4.53 -13.86
CA ASN A 529 -3.48 -3.86 -14.38
C ASN A 529 -4.75 -4.64 -14.02
N GLY A 530 -5.90 -3.97 -14.02
CA GLY A 530 -7.19 -4.55 -13.64
C GLY A 530 -7.83 -5.47 -14.68
N HIS A 531 -7.10 -6.47 -15.17
CA HIS A 531 -7.61 -7.59 -15.97
C HIS A 531 -6.69 -8.81 -15.83
N ASP A 532 -7.23 -9.93 -15.34
CA ASP A 532 -7.11 -11.22 -16.04
C ASP A 532 -8.11 -12.25 -15.48
N GLY A 533 -8.29 -13.35 -16.20
CA GLY A 533 -9.47 -14.22 -16.13
C GLY A 533 -9.73 -14.93 -14.80
N ALA A 534 -10.94 -14.78 -14.26
CA ALA A 534 -11.46 -15.60 -13.18
C ALA A 534 -12.17 -16.85 -13.74
N TYR A 535 -11.57 -18.03 -13.54
CA TYR A 535 -12.22 -19.34 -13.73
C TYR A 535 -12.29 -20.09 -12.40
N ASP A 536 -13.23 -19.68 -11.56
CA ASP A 536 -13.39 -20.21 -10.21
C ASP A 536 -14.58 -21.20 -10.17
N GLY A 537 -14.28 -22.49 -10.07
CA GLY A 537 -15.25 -23.58 -10.09
C GLY A 537 -15.94 -23.76 -8.72
N LYS A 538 -17.24 -23.46 -8.63
CA LYS A 538 -17.98 -23.56 -7.36
C LYS A 538 -18.15 -25.01 -6.88
N SER A 539 -17.49 -25.34 -5.78
CA SER A 539 -18.04 -26.16 -4.70
C SER A 539 -17.53 -25.61 -3.35
N GLY A 540 -18.14 -26.01 -2.23
CA GLY A 540 -17.68 -25.54 -0.92
C GLY A 540 -18.63 -25.92 0.22
N GLN A 541 -18.17 -25.75 1.46
CA GLN A 541 -18.98 -25.93 2.67
C GLN A 541 -18.44 -25.12 3.86
N ASN A 542 -19.21 -25.10 4.95
CA ASN A 542 -18.94 -24.28 6.14
C ASN A 542 -17.78 -24.82 6.99
N GLY A 543 -17.05 -23.91 7.65
CA GLY A 543 -16.08 -24.23 8.70
C GLY A 543 -15.76 -23.00 9.54
N GLY A 544 -16.55 -22.71 10.58
CA GLY A 544 -16.35 -21.56 11.46
C GLY A 544 -15.52 -21.92 12.70
N GLY A 545 -14.39 -21.24 12.91
CA GLY A 545 -13.56 -21.35 14.11
C GLY A 545 -13.05 -19.99 14.55
N GLY A 546 -13.36 -19.57 15.78
CA GLY A 546 -13.02 -18.25 16.30
C GLY A 546 -11.74 -18.25 17.13
N GLY A 547 -10.64 -17.73 16.59
CA GLY A 547 -9.41 -17.44 17.34
C GLY A 547 -9.48 -16.07 18.02
N ARG A 548 -9.31 -16.02 19.34
CA ARG A 548 -9.13 -14.76 20.08
C ARG A 548 -7.65 -14.40 20.15
N GLY A 549 -7.27 -13.22 19.68
CA GLY A 549 -5.96 -12.61 19.90
C GLY A 549 -6.15 -11.18 20.37
N GLY A 550 -5.96 -10.92 21.66
CA GLY A 550 -6.01 -9.58 22.24
C GLY A 550 -4.61 -8.96 22.29
N TYR A 551 -4.46 -7.73 21.81
CA TYR A 551 -3.20 -7.00 21.89
C TYR A 551 -3.03 -6.38 23.28
N SER A 552 -1.89 -6.63 23.93
CA SER A 552 -1.34 -5.67 24.89
C SER A 552 -0.65 -4.55 24.10
N MET A 553 -0.78 -3.31 24.57
CA MET A 553 -0.15 -2.13 23.97
C MET A 553 0.67 -1.44 25.06
N ASP A 554 1.94 -1.82 25.15
CA ASP A 554 2.95 -0.99 25.79
C ASP A 554 3.39 0.08 24.75
N TYR A 555 3.51 1.34 25.19
CA TYR A 555 3.73 2.54 24.37
C TYR A 555 4.89 3.38 24.92
#